data_AF-A0A091AZB4-F1
#
_entry.id   AF-A0A091AZB4-F1
#
_cell.length_a   1.000
_cell.length_b   1.000
_cell.length_c   1.000
_cell.angle_alpha   90.00
_cell.angle_beta   90.00
_cell.angle_gamma   90.00
#
_symmetry.space_group_name_H-M   'P 1'
#
loop_
_entity.id
_entity.type
_entity.pdbx_description
1 polymer ?
#
loop_
_entity_poly.entity_id
_entity_poly.type
_entity_poly.pdbx_seq_one_letter_code
_entity_poly.pdbx_strand_id
1 'polypeptide(L)'
;MNLKHLVAISVVLVSAAATAKQEFPTVEVRAETENSLTIACNNPSQPTPDDVARILIVNDATQINGLRSKLMAAAAEACAAGEENIVVTRGANGKSLSWKARG
;
A
#
# COMPACT_ATOMS: atom_id res chain seq x y z
N MET A 1 -25.92 25.50 56.14
CA MET A 1 -25.30 25.22 54.82
C MET A 1 -25.35 23.71 54.62
N ASN A 2 -26.22 23.13 53.79
CA ASN A 2 -26.31 23.14 52.32
C ASN A 2 -25.97 21.73 51.77
N LEU A 3 -27.01 20.89 51.68
CA LEU A 3 -27.51 20.20 50.48
C LEU A 3 -26.57 19.40 49.52
N LYS A 4 -27.11 18.24 49.08
CA LYS A 4 -26.99 17.51 47.77
C LYS A 4 -26.05 16.30 47.75
N HIS A 5 -26.57 15.06 47.67
CA HIS A 5 -27.16 14.35 46.52
C HIS A 5 -26.13 13.84 45.48
N LEU A 6 -26.18 12.51 45.25
CA LEU A 6 -26.01 11.81 43.96
C LEU A 6 -24.55 11.81 43.41
N VAL A 7 -24.02 10.82 42.68
CA VAL A 7 -24.61 9.75 41.86
C VAL A 7 -23.50 8.75 41.47
N ALA A 8 -23.90 7.50 41.23
CA ALA A 8 -23.07 6.43 40.65
C ALA A 8 -22.77 6.68 39.16
N ILE A 9 -21.50 6.62 38.74
CA ILE A 9 -21.05 6.73 37.34
C ILE A 9 -19.68 6.05 37.25
N SER A 10 -19.29 5.21 36.30
CA SER A 10 -19.90 4.40 35.26
C SER A 10 -18.77 3.48 34.79
N VAL A 11 -19.07 2.23 34.48
CA VAL A 11 -18.14 1.27 33.88
C VAL A 11 -17.62 1.84 32.56
N VAL A 12 -16.33 2.14 32.47
CA VAL A 12 -15.69 2.39 31.16
C VAL A 12 -15.18 1.05 30.65
N LEU A 13 -16.04 0.39 29.87
CA LEU A 13 -15.65 -0.68 28.98
C LEU A 13 -14.68 -0.07 27.97
N VAL A 14 -13.38 -0.32 28.11
CA VAL A 14 -12.41 -0.01 27.06
C VAL A 14 -12.68 -0.99 25.93
N SER A 15 -13.49 -0.55 24.97
CA SER A 15 -13.64 -1.17 23.67
C SER A 15 -12.25 -1.27 23.05
N ALA A 16 -11.72 -2.48 22.94
CA ALA A 16 -10.59 -2.73 22.06
C ALA A 16 -11.02 -2.30 20.66
N ALA A 17 -10.49 -1.16 20.20
CA ALA A 17 -10.61 -0.77 18.81
C ALA A 17 -9.86 -1.82 18.00
N ALA A 18 -10.59 -2.83 17.51
CA ALA A 18 -10.16 -3.54 16.32
C ALA A 18 -10.08 -2.46 15.24
N THR A 19 -8.87 -1.97 14.95
CA THR A 19 -8.61 -1.22 13.74
C THR A 19 -9.05 -2.11 12.60
N ALA A 20 -10.25 -1.86 12.09
CA ALA A 20 -10.73 -2.40 10.84
C ALA A 20 -9.68 -1.98 9.81
N LYS A 21 -8.89 -2.94 9.37
CA LYS A 21 -7.88 -2.76 8.34
C LYS A 21 -8.65 -2.36 7.10
N GLN A 22 -8.63 -1.07 6.79
CA GLN A 22 -9.44 -0.48 5.74
C GLN A 22 -9.07 -1.20 4.44
N GLU A 23 -10.00 -1.97 3.92
CA GLU A 23 -9.81 -2.77 2.72
C GLU A 23 -9.81 -1.80 1.54
N PHE A 24 -8.63 -1.30 1.16
CA PHE A 24 -8.55 -0.39 0.03
C PHE A 24 -8.83 -1.16 -1.27
N PRO A 25 -9.75 -0.68 -2.13
CA PRO A 25 -10.07 -1.37 -3.37
C PRO A 25 -8.90 -1.32 -4.38
N THR A 26 -7.96 -0.40 -4.18
CA THR A 26 -6.84 -0.12 -5.08
C THR A 26 -5.60 0.31 -4.29
N VAL A 27 -4.42 0.00 -4.81
CA VAL A 27 -3.12 0.49 -4.36
C VAL A 27 -2.52 1.39 -5.44
N GLU A 28 -2.13 2.60 -5.06
CA GLU A 28 -1.28 3.44 -5.89
C GLU A 28 0.19 3.04 -5.72
N VAL A 29 0.82 2.64 -6.82
CA VAL A 29 2.22 2.24 -6.87
C VAL A 29 3.02 3.36 -7.53
N ARG A 30 3.97 3.93 -6.79
CA ARG A 30 4.91 4.93 -7.30
C ARG A 30 6.32 4.41 -7.26
N ALA A 31 7.10 4.61 -8.30
CA ALA A 31 8.55 4.59 -8.12
C ALA A 31 9.00 5.93 -7.54
N GLU A 32 10.29 6.11 -7.29
CA GLU A 32 10.91 7.37 -6.83
C GLU A 32 10.79 8.55 -7.84
N THR A 33 9.77 8.54 -8.69
CA THR A 33 9.43 9.53 -9.71
C THR A 33 8.02 10.09 -9.49
N GLU A 34 7.61 11.04 -10.32
CA GLU A 34 6.23 11.56 -10.32
C GLU A 34 5.21 10.57 -10.89
N ASN A 35 5.66 9.53 -11.61
CA ASN A 35 4.78 8.54 -12.23
C ASN A 35 4.18 7.59 -11.20
N SER A 36 2.85 7.44 -11.24
CA SER A 36 2.11 6.47 -10.46
C SER A 36 1.30 5.52 -11.33
N LEU A 37 0.97 4.37 -10.77
CA LEU A 37 0.09 3.37 -11.36
C LEU A 37 -0.85 2.84 -10.30
N THR A 38 -2.13 2.88 -10.58
CA THR A 38 -3.15 2.31 -9.70
C THR A 38 -3.38 0.85 -10.07
N ILE A 39 -3.22 -0.05 -9.11
CA ILE A 39 -3.50 -1.48 -9.25
C ILE A 39 -4.67 -1.83 -8.33
N ALA A 40 -5.72 -2.43 -8.87
CA ALA A 40 -6.86 -2.88 -8.08
C ALA A 40 -6.50 -4.11 -7.23
N CYS A 41 -6.89 -4.14 -5.96
CA CYS A 41 -6.58 -5.26 -5.06
C CYS A 41 -7.38 -6.51 -5.35
N ASN A 42 -8.65 -6.36 -5.75
CA ASN A 42 -9.56 -7.47 -5.98
C ASN A 42 -9.46 -8.07 -7.39
N ASN A 43 -9.00 -7.28 -8.36
CA ASN A 43 -8.80 -7.73 -9.74
C ASN A 43 -7.64 -6.95 -10.39
N PRO A 44 -6.39 -7.23 -10.01
CA PRO A 44 -5.25 -6.44 -10.44
C PRO A 44 -5.02 -6.63 -11.94
N SER A 45 -5.25 -5.58 -12.72
CA SER A 45 -4.87 -5.56 -14.13
C SER A 45 -3.36 -5.52 -14.22
N GLN A 46 -2.76 -6.42 -15.01
CA GLN A 46 -1.33 -6.39 -15.23
C GLN A 46 -0.93 -5.11 -15.96
N PRO A 47 0.04 -4.33 -15.44
CA PRO A 47 0.57 -3.18 -16.14
C PRO A 47 1.23 -3.59 -17.45
N THR A 48 1.17 -2.70 -18.43
CA THR A 48 1.83 -2.93 -19.71
C THR A 48 3.35 -2.84 -19.56
N PRO A 49 4.13 -3.43 -20.47
CA PRO A 49 5.58 -3.28 -20.48
C PRO A 49 6.04 -1.80 -20.44
N ASP A 50 5.29 -0.92 -21.11
CA ASP A 50 5.56 0.52 -21.19
C ASP A 50 5.30 1.20 -19.84
N ASP A 51 4.21 0.84 -19.14
CA ASP A 51 3.94 1.34 -17.78
C ASP A 51 5.07 0.97 -16.82
N VAL A 52 5.51 -0.29 -16.85
CA VAL A 52 6.59 -0.79 -16.01
C VAL A 52 7.89 -0.04 -16.31
N ALA A 53 8.20 0.20 -17.59
CA ALA A 53 9.38 0.94 -18.01
C ALA A 53 9.35 2.40 -17.53
N ARG A 54 8.20 3.07 -17.65
CA ARG A 54 7.99 4.46 -17.19
C ARG A 54 8.08 4.61 -15.68
N ILE A 55 7.45 3.71 -14.93
CA ILE A 55 7.42 3.78 -13.47
C ILE A 55 8.82 3.44 -12.95
N LEU A 56 9.39 2.30 -13.32
CA LEU A 56 10.64 1.81 -12.72
C LEU A 56 11.92 2.32 -13.39
N ILE A 57 11.80 3.27 -14.32
CA ILE A 57 12.90 3.85 -15.12
C ILE A 57 13.80 2.74 -15.68
N VAL A 58 13.19 1.84 -16.45
CA VAL A 58 13.89 0.65 -16.98
C VAL A 58 14.51 0.99 -18.33
N ASN A 59 15.85 0.98 -18.40
CA ASN A 59 16.59 1.18 -19.66
C ASN A 59 16.80 -0.13 -20.43
N ASP A 60 16.67 -1.29 -19.78
CA ASP A 60 16.91 -2.60 -20.37
C ASP A 60 15.61 -3.40 -20.50
N ALA A 61 15.19 -3.65 -21.74
CA ALA A 61 13.92 -4.29 -22.03
C ALA A 61 13.83 -5.74 -21.51
N THR A 62 14.97 -6.43 -21.31
CA THR A 62 14.98 -7.81 -20.82
C THR A 62 14.55 -7.90 -19.34
N GLN A 63 14.70 -6.80 -18.60
CA GLN A 63 14.33 -6.71 -17.18
C GLN A 63 12.82 -6.46 -16.99
N ILE A 64 12.12 -5.95 -18.00
CA ILE A 64 10.72 -5.50 -17.88
C ILE A 64 9.81 -6.61 -17.39
N ASN A 65 9.89 -7.82 -17.96
CA ASN A 65 9.03 -8.93 -17.56
C ASN A 65 9.25 -9.35 -16.11
N GLY A 66 10.52 -9.42 -15.66
CA GLY A 66 10.85 -9.78 -14.28
C GLY A 66 10.42 -8.71 -13.28
N LEU A 67 10.60 -7.44 -13.65
CA LEU A 67 10.18 -6.29 -12.85
C LEU A 67 8.66 -6.17 -12.76
N ARG A 68 7.94 -6.47 -13.85
CA ARG A 68 6.47 -6.50 -13.87
C ARG A 68 5.90 -7.49 -12.86
N SER A 69 6.42 -8.72 -12.85
CA SER A 69 5.97 -9.73 -11.87
C SER A 69 6.25 -9.30 -10.43
N LYS A 70 7.40 -8.64 -10.18
CA LYS A 70 7.74 -8.12 -8.85
C LYS A 70 6.88 -6.93 -8.44
N LEU A 71 6.53 -6.05 -9.38
CA LEU A 71 5.62 -4.94 -9.16
C LEU A 71 4.24 -5.43 -8.74
N MET A 72 3.72 -6.46 -9.41
CA MET A 72 2.47 -7.12 -9.07
C MET A 72 2.52 -7.79 -7.69
N ALA A 73 3.63 -8.45 -7.36
CA ALA A 73 3.85 -9.02 -6.04
C ALA A 73 3.84 -7.95 -4.94
N ALA A 74 4.57 -6.84 -5.14
CA ALA A 74 4.59 -5.70 -4.22
C ALA A 74 3.19 -5.09 -4.03
N ALA A 75 2.43 -4.92 -5.11
CA ALA A 75 1.05 -4.42 -5.03
C ALA A 75 0.13 -5.39 -4.29
N ALA A 76 0.26 -6.71 -4.53
CA ALA A 76 -0.52 -7.72 -3.81
C ALA A 76 -0.17 -7.77 -2.31
N GLU A 77 1.12 -7.65 -1.96
CA GLU A 77 1.58 -7.55 -0.58
C GLU A 77 1.06 -6.28 0.10
N ALA A 78 1.07 -5.15 -0.60
CA ALA A 78 0.50 -3.89 -0.13
C ALA A 78 -1.02 -3.96 0.09
N CYS A 79 -1.74 -4.58 -0.85
CA CYS A 79 -3.17 -4.87 -0.70
C CYS A 79 -3.44 -5.73 0.54
N ALA A 80 -2.66 -6.80 0.74
CA ALA A 80 -2.76 -7.64 1.93
C ALA A 80 -2.32 -6.90 3.22
N ALA A 81 -1.44 -5.90 3.10
CA ALA A 81 -1.03 -5.01 4.17
C ALA A 81 -2.07 -3.93 4.50
N GLY A 82 -3.01 -3.66 3.58
CA GLY A 82 -4.00 -2.58 3.72
C GLY A 82 -3.38 -1.21 3.45
N GLU A 83 -2.40 -1.14 2.57
CA GLU A 83 -1.67 0.09 2.22
C GLU A 83 -2.25 0.71 0.96
N GLU A 84 -2.79 1.93 1.05
CA GLU A 84 -3.35 2.67 -0.09
C GLU A 84 -2.27 3.13 -1.08
N ASN A 85 -1.12 3.55 -0.57
CA ASN A 85 -0.05 4.15 -1.36
C ASN A 85 1.28 3.47 -1.01
N ILE A 86 1.99 2.98 -2.02
CA ILE A 86 3.32 2.42 -1.85
C ILE A 86 4.35 3.10 -2.74
N VAL A 87 5.57 3.21 -2.23
CA VAL A 87 6.75 3.56 -3.01
C VAL A 87 7.55 2.29 -3.28
N VAL A 88 7.80 1.99 -4.54
CA VAL A 88 8.65 0.91 -5.01
C VAL A 88 10.04 1.42 -5.37
N THR A 89 11.06 0.76 -4.85
CA THR A 89 12.46 1.06 -5.10
C THR A 89 13.11 -0.11 -5.81
N ARG A 90 13.85 0.18 -6.88
CA ARG A 90 14.60 -0.83 -7.62
C ARG A 90 15.96 -1.04 -6.94
N GLY A 91 16.32 -2.30 -6.69
CA GLY A 91 17.66 -2.60 -6.18
C GLY A 91 18.74 -2.36 -7.25
N ALA A 92 19.98 -2.14 -6.80
CA ALA A 92 21.12 -1.75 -7.63
C ALA A 92 21.37 -2.67 -8.86
N ASN A 93 21.02 -3.95 -8.76
CA ASN A 93 21.19 -4.92 -9.85
C ASN A 93 20.01 -4.97 -10.84
N GLY A 94 18.97 -4.15 -10.66
CA GLY A 94 17.76 -4.14 -11.50
C GLY A 94 16.90 -5.40 -11.42
N LYS A 95 17.29 -6.38 -10.60
CA LYS A 95 16.62 -7.68 -10.41
C LYS A 95 15.78 -7.75 -9.14
N SER A 96 15.84 -6.75 -8.28
CA SER A 96 15.06 -6.69 -7.05
C SER A 96 14.22 -5.42 -7.02
N LEU A 97 13.07 -5.53 -6.36
CA LEU A 97 12.11 -4.47 -6.18
C LEU A 97 11.62 -4.61 -4.74
N SER A 98 11.78 -3.56 -3.96
CA SER A 98 11.31 -3.45 -2.58
C SER A 98 10.26 -2.37 -2.52
N TRP A 99 9.31 -2.47 -1.59
CA TRP A 99 8.28 -1.47 -1.42
C TRP A 99 8.17 -1.02 0.04
N LYS A 100 7.63 0.18 0.24
CA LYS A 100 7.27 0.71 1.56
C LYS A 100 5.97 1.52 1.47
N ALA A 101 5.25 1.63 2.57
CA ALA A 101 4.12 2.53 2.69
C ALA A 101 4.55 3.98 2.45
N ARG A 102 3.72 4.73 1.72
CA ARG A 102 3.82 6.18 1.59
C ARG A 102 2.84 6.78 2.61
N GLY A 103 3.35 7.02 3.82
CA GLY A 103 2.61 7.73 4.88
C GLY A 103 2.33 9.18 4.55
#